data_AF-A0A954WHZ3-F1
#
_entry.id   AF-A0A954WHZ3-F1
#
_cell.length_a   1.000
_cell.length_b   1.000
_cell.length_c   1.000
_cell.angle_alpha   90.00
_cell.angle_beta   90.00
_cell.angle_gamma   90.00
#
_symmetry.space_group_name_H-M   'P 1'
#
loop_
_entity.id
_entity.type
_entity.pdbx_description
1 polymer ?
#
loop_
_entity_poly.entity_id
_entity_poly.type
_entity_poly.pdbx_seq_one_letter_code
_entity_poly.pdbx_strand_id
1 'polypeptide(L)'
;SSDLGNSRNTVRKAVLVTQTMANSDTSLIRDRAPKTWSYLGKHGEVLDSRKSSIYQKRPRFSVFGVGPYSFAPWKVAISGLYKSFRFVVVPPIDNRPVMVDDTCYAIPCQTHHEAVLLQQLLHSKPTQEFLKSLVFIDSKRPITVDVLKRISFTEVARRLGKRAELLAIAKQGHIRTGKDYQLPLVMESSSLYE
;
A
#
# COMPACT_ATOMS: atom_id res chain seq x y z
N SER A 1 -7.60 9.80 -2.43
CA SER A 1 -8.56 9.10 -3.32
C SER A 1 -8.77 9.70 -4.72
N SER A 2 -9.25 10.94 -4.86
CA SER A 2 -9.73 11.44 -6.17
C SER A 2 -8.63 11.56 -7.23
N ASP A 3 -7.39 11.78 -6.82
CA ASP A 3 -6.27 11.79 -7.75
C ASP A 3 -6.12 10.41 -8.41
N LEU A 4 -6.06 9.33 -7.63
CA LEU A 4 -6.05 7.95 -8.15
C LEU A 4 -7.30 7.60 -8.97
N GLY A 5 -8.48 8.00 -8.50
CA GLY A 5 -9.75 7.75 -9.20
C GLY A 5 -9.81 8.37 -10.61
N ASN A 6 -9.07 9.47 -10.82
CA ASN A 6 -8.95 10.15 -12.12
C ASN A 6 -7.58 9.89 -12.78
N SER A 7 -6.85 8.86 -12.36
CA SER A 7 -5.54 8.49 -12.93
C SER A 7 -4.48 9.61 -12.87
N ARG A 8 -4.54 10.46 -11.84
CA ARG A 8 -3.57 11.51 -11.54
C ARG A 8 -2.63 11.06 -10.42
N ASN A 9 -1.37 11.45 -10.51
CA ASN A 9 -0.33 11.16 -9.52
C ASN A 9 0.34 12.45 -8.98
N THR A 10 -0.34 13.60 -9.09
CA THR A 10 0.18 14.88 -8.59
C THR A 10 0.06 14.97 -7.07
N VAL A 11 1.19 15.14 -6.39
CA VAL A 11 1.23 15.31 -4.93
C VAL A 11 1.24 16.79 -4.58
N ARG A 12 0.25 17.20 -3.79
CA ARG A 12 0.06 18.61 -3.36
C ARG A 12 0.27 18.82 -1.86
N LYS A 13 0.42 17.73 -1.10
CA LYS A 13 0.50 17.72 0.35
C LYS A 13 1.61 16.78 0.80
N ALA A 14 2.29 17.15 1.86
CA ALA A 14 3.22 16.28 2.57
C ALA A 14 2.63 15.89 3.92
N VAL A 15 3.08 14.75 4.45
CA VAL A 15 2.73 14.28 5.79
C VAL A 15 4.01 14.07 6.60
N LEU A 16 3.99 14.51 7.86
CA LEU A 16 5.06 14.20 8.81
C LEU A 16 4.84 12.77 9.33
N VAL A 17 5.82 11.91 9.11
CA VAL A 17 5.82 10.53 9.60
C VAL A 17 6.94 10.40 10.63
N THR A 18 6.55 10.17 11.88
CA THR A 18 7.46 10.24 13.03
C THR A 18 8.27 8.97 13.26
N GLN A 19 7.90 7.88 12.59
CA GLN A 19 8.54 6.59 12.82
C GLN A 19 8.41 5.68 11.60
N THR A 20 9.36 4.75 11.42
CA THR A 20 9.37 3.82 10.30
C THR A 20 8.64 2.50 10.59
N MET A 21 8.51 2.14 11.87
CA MET A 21 7.76 0.99 12.36
C MET A 21 6.79 1.44 13.44
N ALA A 22 5.61 0.80 13.53
CA ALA A 22 4.53 1.21 14.44
C ALA A 22 4.91 1.37 15.94
N ASN A 23 5.99 0.74 16.40
CA ASN A 23 6.46 0.80 17.81
C ASN A 23 7.79 1.53 18.01
N SER A 24 8.38 2.06 16.93
CA SER A 24 9.68 2.72 17.04
C SER A 24 9.57 4.01 17.85
N ASP A 25 10.56 4.23 18.71
CA ASP A 25 10.66 5.43 19.54
C ASP A 25 10.69 6.71 18.70
N THR A 26 9.78 7.63 19.02
CA THR A 26 9.68 8.94 18.37
C THR A 26 10.54 10.00 19.06
N SER A 27 11.08 9.74 20.25
CA SER A 27 11.89 10.70 21.01
C SER A 27 13.17 11.08 20.27
N LEU A 28 13.70 10.17 19.44
CA LEU A 28 14.88 10.39 18.58
C LEU A 28 14.71 11.57 17.61
N ILE A 29 13.48 12.01 17.33
CA ILE A 29 13.20 13.20 16.51
C ILE A 29 13.73 14.46 17.19
N ARG A 30 13.73 14.52 18.53
CA ARG A 30 14.24 15.66 19.29
C ARG A 30 15.66 16.01 18.87
N ASP A 31 16.49 15.00 18.70
CA ASP A 31 17.91 15.18 18.44
C ASP A 31 18.18 15.28 16.92
N ARG A 32 17.46 14.52 16.09
CA ARG A 32 17.65 14.49 14.62
C ARG A 32 16.96 15.62 13.87
N ALA A 33 15.84 16.13 14.39
CA ALA A 33 15.02 17.16 13.75
C ALA A 33 14.35 18.06 14.81
N PRO A 34 15.11 18.94 15.49
CA PRO A 34 14.61 19.76 16.60
C PRO A 34 13.40 20.63 16.24
N LYS A 35 13.35 21.17 15.01
CA LYS A 35 12.20 21.95 14.51
C LYS A 35 10.93 21.11 14.42
N THR A 36 11.05 19.86 13.97
CA THR A 36 9.94 18.90 13.92
C THR A 36 9.48 18.55 15.33
N TRP A 37 10.40 18.31 16.25
CA TRP A 37 10.07 18.03 17.65
C TRP A 37 9.34 19.20 18.32
N SER A 38 9.82 20.43 18.11
CA SER A 38 9.15 21.65 18.60
C SER A 38 7.72 21.77 18.06
N TYR A 39 7.51 21.52 16.77
CA TYR A 39 6.18 21.49 16.17
C TYR A 39 5.28 20.42 16.81
N LEU A 40 5.77 19.18 16.95
CA LEU A 40 5.01 18.09 17.59
C LEU A 40 4.66 18.41 19.04
N GLY A 41 5.60 19.00 19.80
CA GLY A 41 5.38 19.45 21.17
C GLY A 41 4.31 20.54 21.26
N LYS A 42 4.37 21.54 20.38
CA LYS A 42 3.36 22.63 20.30
C LYS A 42 1.95 22.11 20.06
N HIS A 43 1.82 21.00 19.31
CA HIS A 43 0.53 20.38 19.00
C HIS A 43 0.26 19.12 19.84
N GLY A 44 1.05 18.90 20.90
CA GLY A 44 1.06 17.67 21.67
C GLY A 44 -0.29 17.34 22.30
N GLU A 45 -0.95 18.31 22.93
CA GLU A 45 -2.25 18.10 23.60
C GLU A 45 -3.32 17.58 22.63
N VAL A 46 -3.38 18.14 21.42
CA VAL A 46 -4.32 17.69 20.38
C VAL A 46 -3.99 16.25 19.97
N LEU A 47 -2.71 15.93 19.78
CA LEU A 47 -2.27 14.57 19.45
C LEU A 47 -2.49 13.59 20.61
N ASP A 48 -2.32 14.01 21.86
CA ASP A 48 -2.51 13.18 23.04
C ASP A 48 -4.01 12.88 23.26
N SER A 49 -4.90 13.77 22.81
CA SER A 49 -6.36 13.61 22.91
C SER A 49 -6.97 12.58 21.93
N ARG A 50 -6.17 11.93 21.09
CA ARG A 50 -6.64 10.91 20.12
C ARG A 50 -7.33 9.75 20.84
N LYS A 51 -8.64 9.58 20.59
CA LYS A 51 -9.49 8.58 21.27
C LYS A 51 -9.20 7.12 20.93
N SER A 52 -8.51 6.85 19.83
CA SER A 52 -8.32 5.47 19.38
C SER A 52 -7.35 4.70 20.27
N SER A 53 -7.77 3.52 20.71
CA SER A 53 -6.96 2.63 21.55
C SER A 53 -5.65 2.19 20.89
N ILE A 54 -5.54 2.30 19.56
CA ILE A 54 -4.32 1.98 18.80
C ILE A 54 -3.10 2.83 19.23
N TYR A 55 -3.33 3.99 19.84
CA TYR A 55 -2.29 4.88 20.34
C TYR A 55 -1.94 4.63 21.82
N GLN A 56 -2.73 3.82 22.53
CA GLN A 56 -2.39 3.43 23.90
C GLN A 56 -1.12 2.57 23.89
N LYS A 57 -0.22 2.82 24.85
CA LYS A 57 1.08 2.12 24.98
C LYS A 57 1.96 2.25 23.72
N ARG A 58 1.81 3.32 22.95
CA ARG A 58 2.69 3.68 21.82
C ARG A 58 3.46 4.96 22.13
N PRO A 59 4.60 5.20 21.46
CA PRO A 59 5.30 6.47 21.54
C PRO A 59 4.39 7.68 21.25
N ARG A 60 4.58 8.77 21.98
CA ARG A 60 3.65 9.92 22.07
C ARG A 60 3.20 10.49 20.72
N PHE A 61 4.07 10.48 19.70
CA PHE A 61 3.74 11.05 18.39
C PHE A 61 3.52 10.01 17.29
N SER A 62 3.34 8.73 17.63
CA SER A 62 3.18 7.67 16.64
C SER A 62 2.07 7.95 15.62
N VAL A 63 2.36 7.67 14.35
CA VAL A 63 1.39 7.55 13.25
C VAL A 63 0.94 6.08 13.10
N PHE A 64 -0.36 5.84 13.03
CA PHE A 64 -0.91 4.49 12.82
C PHE A 64 -0.68 3.99 11.39
N GLY A 65 -0.61 2.67 11.20
CA GLY A 65 -0.57 2.07 9.86
C GLY A 65 0.70 2.39 9.07
N VAL A 66 1.84 2.48 9.77
CA VAL A 66 3.14 2.72 9.17
C VAL A 66 4.07 1.53 9.39
N GLY A 67 4.74 1.11 8.32
CA GLY A 67 5.72 0.03 8.31
C GLY A 67 6.56 0.05 7.03
N PRO A 68 7.34 -1.01 6.75
CA PRO A 68 8.24 -1.05 5.58
C PRO A 68 7.50 -0.82 4.25
N TYR A 69 6.25 -1.28 4.15
CA TYR A 69 5.39 -1.06 2.99
C TYR A 69 5.10 0.42 2.71
N SER A 70 5.02 1.26 3.75
CA SER A 70 4.75 2.69 3.62
C SER A 70 5.92 3.40 2.92
N PHE A 71 7.15 2.93 3.16
CA PHE A 71 8.38 3.51 2.62
C PHE A 71 8.87 2.85 1.35
N ALA A 72 8.11 1.91 0.77
CA ALA A 72 8.42 1.36 -0.54
C ALA A 72 8.50 2.50 -1.58
N PRO A 73 9.56 2.54 -2.41
CA PRO A 73 9.83 3.64 -3.31
C PRO A 73 8.74 3.76 -4.38
N TRP A 74 8.24 2.64 -4.88
CA TRP A 74 7.15 2.56 -5.85
C TRP A 74 5.93 1.93 -5.21
N LYS A 75 4.75 2.27 -5.73
CA LYS A 75 3.50 1.61 -5.31
C LYS A 75 2.56 1.43 -6.50
N VAL A 76 1.73 0.41 -6.46
CA VAL A 76 0.53 0.32 -7.32
C VAL A 76 -0.68 0.59 -6.46
N ALA A 77 -1.37 1.70 -6.68
CA ALA A 77 -2.44 2.18 -5.81
C ALA A 77 -3.79 2.23 -6.52
N ILE A 78 -4.87 2.09 -5.74
CA ILE A 78 -6.25 2.19 -6.20
C ILE A 78 -7.09 2.94 -5.17
N SER A 79 -8.08 3.71 -5.64
CA SER A 79 -9.07 4.32 -4.76
C SER A 79 -10.11 3.28 -4.31
N GLY A 80 -10.41 3.24 -3.01
CA GLY A 80 -11.51 2.44 -2.46
C GLY A 80 -12.89 3.08 -2.63
N LEU A 81 -12.96 4.35 -3.05
CA LEU A 81 -14.22 5.12 -3.14
C LEU A 81 -14.81 5.15 -4.56
N TYR A 82 -14.01 4.84 -5.58
CA TYR A 82 -14.44 4.94 -6.97
C TYR A 82 -14.97 3.59 -7.47
N LYS A 83 -16.00 3.64 -8.32
CA LYS A 83 -16.66 2.47 -8.92
C LYS A 83 -15.87 1.90 -10.12
N SER A 84 -14.58 2.18 -10.23
CA SER A 84 -13.73 1.78 -11.35
C SER A 84 -12.43 1.17 -10.85
N PHE A 85 -12.01 0.05 -11.45
CA PHE A 85 -10.78 -0.66 -11.10
C PHE A 85 -9.52 -0.02 -11.71
N ARG A 86 -9.29 1.25 -11.38
CA ARG A 86 -8.16 2.04 -11.87
C ARG A 86 -6.98 1.93 -10.92
N PHE A 87 -6.07 1.02 -11.24
CA PHE A 87 -4.76 0.90 -10.61
C PHE A 87 -3.75 1.90 -11.23
N VAL A 88 -3.01 2.61 -10.39
CA VAL A 88 -2.09 3.68 -10.79
C VAL A 88 -0.71 3.36 -10.23
N VAL A 89 0.32 3.40 -11.07
CA VAL A 89 1.72 3.39 -10.62
C VAL A 89 2.04 4.74 -9.99
N VAL A 90 2.48 4.71 -8.73
CA VAL A 90 2.86 5.87 -7.95
C VAL A 90 4.39 5.87 -7.81
N PRO A 91 5.11 6.76 -8.52
CA PRO A 91 6.55 6.92 -8.39
C PRO A 91 6.92 7.61 -7.07
N PRO A 92 8.19 7.51 -6.64
CA PRO A 92 8.72 8.42 -5.63
C PRO A 92 8.73 9.85 -6.19
N ILE A 93 8.52 10.84 -5.31
CA ILE A 93 8.57 12.26 -5.65
C ILE A 93 9.67 12.91 -4.83
N ASP A 94 10.57 13.64 -5.48
CA ASP A 94 11.77 14.22 -4.86
C ASP A 94 12.59 13.18 -4.06
N ASN A 95 12.73 11.98 -4.65
CA ASN A 95 13.37 10.81 -4.02
C ASN A 95 12.73 10.34 -2.70
N ARG A 96 11.47 10.69 -2.45
CA ARG A 96 10.72 10.26 -1.26
C ARG A 96 9.56 9.34 -1.62
N PRO A 97 9.26 8.32 -0.80
CA PRO A 97 8.12 7.47 -1.00
C PRO A 97 6.82 8.27 -0.81
N VAL A 98 5.83 8.01 -1.67
CA VAL A 98 4.50 8.63 -1.57
C VAL A 98 3.61 7.82 -0.62
N MET A 99 2.94 8.52 0.30
CA MET A 99 1.91 7.95 1.17
C MET A 99 0.52 8.11 0.53
N VAL A 100 -0.32 7.10 0.67
CA VAL A 100 -1.74 7.18 0.33
C VAL A 100 -2.57 7.23 1.61
N ASP A 101 -3.72 7.91 1.55
CA ASP A 101 -4.66 8.00 2.66
C ASP A 101 -5.45 6.69 2.88
N ASP A 102 -6.22 6.63 3.96
CA ASP A 102 -7.05 5.48 4.37
C ASP A 102 -8.22 5.17 3.43
N THR A 103 -8.42 5.99 2.39
CA THR A 103 -9.44 5.79 1.35
C THR A 103 -8.87 5.10 0.11
N CYS A 104 -7.60 4.71 0.15
CA CYS A 104 -6.88 4.07 -0.94
C CYS A 104 -6.24 2.78 -0.47
N TYR A 105 -6.01 1.86 -1.40
CA TYR A 105 -5.20 0.67 -1.20
C TYR A 105 -3.95 0.79 -2.05
N ALA A 106 -2.83 0.21 -1.60
CA ALA A 106 -1.59 0.21 -2.34
C ALA A 106 -0.81 -1.10 -2.13
N ILE A 107 -0.17 -1.55 -3.21
CA ILE A 107 0.80 -2.64 -3.20
C ILE A 107 2.18 -1.99 -3.20
N PRO A 108 3.05 -2.26 -2.20
CA PRO A 108 4.42 -1.75 -2.19
C PRO A 108 5.26 -2.43 -3.28
N CYS A 109 6.09 -1.65 -3.97
CA CYS A 109 7.01 -2.11 -5.00
C CYS A 109 8.39 -1.49 -4.80
N GLN A 110 9.45 -2.23 -5.07
CA GLN A 110 10.84 -1.77 -4.97
C GLN A 110 11.32 -1.11 -6.24
N THR A 111 10.79 -1.50 -7.39
CA THR A 111 11.24 -0.98 -8.70
C THR A 111 10.08 -0.49 -9.55
N HIS A 112 10.39 0.41 -10.49
CA HIS A 112 9.45 0.83 -11.53
C HIS A 112 8.94 -0.37 -12.33
N HIS A 113 9.84 -1.27 -12.72
CA HIS A 113 9.52 -2.46 -13.51
C HIS A 113 8.49 -3.36 -12.81
N GLU A 114 8.70 -3.63 -11.52
CA GLU A 114 7.75 -4.36 -10.68
C GLU A 114 6.38 -3.68 -10.63
N ALA A 115 6.35 -2.36 -10.37
CA ALA A 115 5.10 -1.62 -10.30
C ALA A 115 4.32 -1.64 -11.62
N VAL A 116 5.01 -1.47 -12.75
CA VAL A 116 4.42 -1.54 -14.09
C VAL A 116 3.91 -2.95 -14.40
N LEU A 117 4.67 -3.99 -14.10
CA LEU A 117 4.21 -5.37 -14.32
C LEU A 117 2.94 -5.65 -13.52
N LEU A 118 2.92 -5.34 -12.22
CA LEU A 118 1.75 -5.56 -11.38
C LEU A 118 0.54 -4.76 -11.86
N GLN A 119 0.72 -3.50 -12.27
CA GLN A 119 -0.35 -2.71 -12.87
C GLN A 119 -0.90 -3.38 -14.14
N GLN A 120 -0.03 -3.85 -15.03
CA GLN A 120 -0.44 -4.54 -16.25
C GLN A 120 -1.24 -5.81 -15.97
N LEU A 121 -0.83 -6.61 -14.97
CA LEU A 121 -1.59 -7.78 -14.54
C LEU A 121 -2.96 -7.37 -14.00
N LEU A 122 -3.03 -6.32 -13.17
CA LEU A 122 -4.27 -5.82 -12.58
C LEU A 122 -5.24 -5.20 -13.61
N HIS A 123 -4.71 -4.59 -14.66
CA HIS A 123 -5.49 -4.04 -15.78
C HIS A 123 -5.79 -5.06 -16.88
N SER A 124 -5.29 -6.29 -16.76
CA SER A 124 -5.58 -7.33 -17.73
C SER A 124 -7.08 -7.65 -17.76
N LYS A 125 -7.57 -8.05 -18.94
CA LYS A 125 -8.98 -8.44 -19.13
C LYS A 125 -9.46 -9.48 -18.10
N PRO A 126 -8.73 -10.59 -17.84
CA PRO A 126 -9.16 -11.58 -16.84
C PRO A 126 -9.33 -10.98 -15.43
N THR A 127 -8.41 -10.12 -14.99
CA THR A 127 -8.50 -9.51 -13.65
C THR A 127 -9.63 -8.49 -13.56
N GLN A 128 -9.82 -7.68 -14.60
CA GLN A 128 -10.89 -6.68 -14.64
C GLN A 128 -12.28 -7.33 -14.65
N GLU A 129 -12.46 -8.43 -15.40
CA GLU A 129 -13.70 -9.21 -15.42
C GLU A 129 -13.97 -9.88 -14.07
N PHE A 130 -12.94 -10.47 -13.46
CA PHE A 130 -13.01 -11.06 -12.12
C PHE A 130 -13.42 -10.03 -11.04
N LEU A 131 -12.83 -8.84 -11.07
CA LEU A 131 -13.17 -7.79 -10.11
C LEU A 131 -14.60 -7.29 -10.30
N LYS A 132 -15.05 -7.14 -11.56
CA LYS A 132 -16.43 -6.74 -11.87
C LYS A 132 -17.47 -7.75 -11.40
N SER A 133 -17.15 -9.06 -11.40
CA SER A 133 -18.10 -10.09 -10.94
C SER A 133 -18.23 -10.16 -9.42
N LEU A 134 -17.24 -9.65 -8.67
CA LEU A 134 -17.23 -9.69 -7.21
C LEU A 134 -17.78 -8.44 -6.53
N VAL A 135 -17.86 -7.32 -7.25
CA VAL A 135 -18.09 -6.01 -6.67
C VAL A 135 -19.49 -5.50 -6.95
N PHE A 136 -20.25 -5.30 -5.87
CA PHE A 136 -21.54 -4.64 -5.91
C PHE A 136 -21.36 -3.11 -5.91
N ILE A 137 -21.63 -2.51 -7.07
CA ILE A 137 -21.38 -1.11 -7.40
C ILE A 137 -22.24 -0.13 -6.56
N ASP A 138 -23.33 -0.60 -5.95
CA ASP A 138 -24.25 0.24 -5.18
C ASP A 138 -23.74 0.60 -3.78
N SER A 139 -22.65 -0.02 -3.34
CA SER A 139 -22.02 0.32 -2.07
C SER A 139 -21.18 1.61 -2.15
N LYS A 140 -21.07 2.33 -1.02
CA LYS A 140 -20.25 3.55 -0.90
C LYS A 140 -18.75 3.29 -1.09
N ARG A 141 -18.29 2.06 -0.79
CA ARG A 141 -16.90 1.61 -0.92
C ARG A 141 -16.89 0.21 -1.57
N PRO A 142 -17.04 0.15 -2.91
CA PRO A 142 -17.22 -1.10 -3.62
C PRO A 142 -15.91 -1.91 -3.71
N ILE A 143 -14.78 -1.23 -3.65
CA ILE A 143 -13.46 -1.85 -3.68
C ILE A 143 -12.99 -1.97 -2.24
N THR A 144 -13.00 -3.19 -1.70
CA THR A 144 -12.48 -3.49 -0.36
C THR A 144 -11.19 -4.27 -0.44
N VAL A 145 -10.44 -4.26 0.66
CA VAL A 145 -9.25 -5.10 0.77
C VAL A 145 -9.60 -6.57 0.50
N ASP A 146 -10.74 -7.08 1.00
CA ASP A 146 -11.16 -8.48 0.87
C ASP A 146 -11.57 -8.91 -0.55
N VAL A 147 -11.88 -7.97 -1.43
CA VAL A 147 -12.04 -8.25 -2.86
C VAL A 147 -10.66 -8.31 -3.53
N LEU A 148 -9.82 -7.30 -3.30
CA LEU A 148 -8.47 -7.21 -3.86
C LEU A 148 -7.61 -8.42 -3.45
N LYS A 149 -7.86 -8.91 -2.24
CA LYS A 149 -7.36 -10.17 -1.66
C LYS A 149 -7.34 -11.31 -2.65
N ARG A 150 -8.45 -11.49 -3.37
CA ARG A 150 -8.75 -12.71 -4.12
C ARG A 150 -8.03 -12.77 -5.47
N ILE A 151 -7.27 -11.75 -5.84
CA ILE A 151 -6.51 -11.73 -7.09
C ILE A 151 -5.27 -12.60 -6.94
N SER A 152 -5.18 -13.69 -7.70
CA SER A 152 -3.94 -14.47 -7.82
C SER A 152 -3.06 -13.93 -8.93
N PHE A 153 -1.99 -13.19 -8.56
CA PHE A 153 -1.01 -12.68 -9.53
C PHE A 153 -0.34 -13.78 -10.32
N THR A 154 -0.05 -14.92 -9.68
CA THR A 154 0.55 -16.09 -10.33
C THR A 154 -0.34 -16.63 -11.44
N GLU A 155 -1.64 -16.80 -11.17
CA GLU A 155 -2.58 -17.35 -12.15
C GLU A 155 -2.85 -16.37 -13.30
N VAL A 156 -2.99 -15.08 -13.00
CA VAL A 156 -3.12 -14.04 -14.02
C VAL A 156 -1.86 -14.00 -14.89
N ALA A 157 -0.67 -14.00 -14.29
CA ALA A 157 0.59 -14.01 -15.02
C ALA A 157 0.76 -15.28 -15.87
N ARG A 158 0.32 -16.45 -15.38
CA ARG A 158 0.33 -17.71 -16.14
C ARG A 158 -0.54 -17.60 -17.39
N ARG A 159 -1.78 -17.10 -17.26
CA ARG A 159 -2.70 -16.92 -18.41
C ARG A 159 -2.17 -15.93 -19.44
N LEU A 160 -1.35 -14.98 -19.03
CA LEU A 160 -0.78 -13.94 -19.89
C LEU A 160 0.64 -14.26 -20.37
N GLY A 161 1.19 -15.44 -20.06
CA GLY A 161 2.56 -15.80 -20.44
C GLY A 161 3.66 -15.03 -19.69
N LYS A 162 3.32 -14.29 -18.62
CA LYS A 162 4.24 -13.45 -17.82
C LYS A 162 4.72 -14.11 -16.53
N ARG A 163 4.46 -15.40 -16.32
CA ARG A 163 4.81 -16.11 -15.08
C ARG A 163 6.31 -16.08 -14.79
N ALA A 164 7.16 -16.27 -15.81
CA ALA A 164 8.61 -16.25 -15.64
C ALA A 164 9.12 -14.87 -15.20
N GLU A 165 8.59 -13.80 -15.79
CA GLU A 165 8.91 -12.41 -15.45
C GLU A 165 8.50 -12.09 -14.01
N LEU A 166 7.27 -12.46 -13.61
CA LEU A 166 6.78 -12.27 -12.23
C LEU A 166 7.66 -13.00 -11.21
N LEU A 167 8.06 -14.25 -11.50
CA LEU A 167 8.93 -15.04 -10.63
C LEU A 167 10.36 -14.46 -10.54
N ALA A 168 10.87 -13.90 -11.63
CA ALA A 168 12.19 -13.26 -11.63
C ALA A 168 12.22 -12.06 -10.67
N ILE A 169 11.18 -11.21 -10.70
CA ILE A 169 11.03 -10.09 -9.76
C ILE A 169 10.88 -10.59 -8.32
N ALA A 170 10.15 -11.68 -8.11
CA ALA A 170 9.98 -12.24 -6.78
C ALA A 170 11.26 -12.80 -6.17
N LYS A 171 12.06 -13.52 -6.96
CA LYS A 171 13.35 -14.09 -6.52
C LYS A 171 14.37 -13.02 -6.14
N GLN A 172 14.26 -11.81 -6.67
CA GLN A 172 15.12 -10.67 -6.29
C GLN A 172 14.82 -10.14 -4.87
N GLY A 173 13.92 -10.77 -4.11
CA GLY A 173 13.60 -10.42 -2.73
C GLY A 173 12.61 -9.26 -2.61
N HIS A 174 12.08 -8.78 -3.73
CA HIS A 174 11.17 -7.63 -3.81
C HIS A 174 9.71 -8.03 -3.61
N ILE A 175 9.32 -9.18 -4.17
CA ILE A 175 8.11 -9.91 -3.76
C ILE A 175 8.62 -11.03 -2.86
N ARG A 176 8.39 -10.96 -1.55
CA ARG A 176 8.70 -12.09 -0.65
C ARG A 176 7.84 -13.29 -1.07
N THR A 177 8.32 -14.10 -2.01
CA THR A 177 7.88 -15.49 -2.17
C THR A 177 8.51 -16.32 -1.06
N GLY A 178 8.15 -16.00 0.17
CA GLY A 178 8.19 -16.94 1.27
C GLY A 178 6.84 -17.63 1.33
N LYS A 179 6.81 -18.85 1.83
CA LYS A 179 5.60 -19.64 2.13
C LYS A 179 4.52 -18.93 2.97
N ASP A 180 4.66 -17.63 3.31
CA ASP A 180 3.76 -16.86 4.19
C ASP A 180 3.53 -15.38 3.83
N TYR A 181 3.66 -14.93 2.57
CA TYR A 181 3.39 -13.50 2.24
C TYR A 181 2.45 -13.21 1.07
N GLN A 182 1.86 -14.23 0.42
CA GLN A 182 0.55 -14.09 -0.24
C GLN A 182 -0.62 -14.08 0.78
N LEU A 183 -0.28 -14.20 2.08
CA LEU A 183 -1.14 -14.41 3.24
C LEU A 183 -1.16 -13.20 4.19
N PRO A 184 -1.70 -12.05 3.76
CA PRO A 184 -2.82 -11.57 4.56
C PRO A 184 -4.17 -11.78 3.85
N LEU A 185 -4.14 -12.37 2.65
CA LEU A 185 -5.12 -12.07 1.63
C LEU A 185 -5.66 -13.28 0.84
N VAL A 186 -4.96 -14.41 0.72
CA VAL A 186 -5.50 -15.64 0.09
C VAL A 186 -5.18 -16.88 0.93
N MET A 187 -6.21 -17.64 1.30
CA MET A 187 -6.05 -19.01 1.82
C MET A 187 -5.80 -19.98 0.65
N GLU A 188 -4.61 -19.95 0.05
CA GLU A 188 -4.18 -20.99 -0.91
C GLU A 188 -3.06 -21.83 -0.29
N SER A 189 -3.17 -23.16 -0.39
CA SER A 189 -2.23 -24.11 0.19
C SER A 189 -0.93 -24.21 -0.63
N SER A 190 0.19 -24.36 0.07
CA SER A 190 1.54 -24.47 -0.49
C SER A 190 1.75 -25.69 -1.42
N SER A 191 0.79 -26.60 -1.55
CA SER A 191 0.89 -27.86 -2.30
C SER A 191 0.75 -27.71 -3.82
N LEU A 192 0.46 -26.51 -4.34
CA LEU A 192 0.37 -26.24 -5.79
C LEU A 192 1.71 -25.75 -6.39
N TYR A 193 2.76 -25.73 -5.59
CA TYR A 193 4.08 -25.16 -5.92
C TYR A 193 5.23 -26.17 -5.82
N GLU A 194 4.92 -27.45 -5.64
CA GLU A 194 5.80 -28.58 -5.97
C GLU A 194 5.41 -29.10 -7.36
#